data_AF-A0A0G1D388-F1
#
_entry.id   AF-A0A0G1D388-F1
#
_cell.length_a   1.000
_cell.length_b   1.000
_cell.length_c   1.000
_cell.angle_alpha   90.00
_cell.angle_beta   90.00
_cell.angle_gamma   90.00
#
_symmetry.space_group_name_H-M   'P 1'
#
loop_
_entity.id
_entity.type
_entity.pdbx_description
1 polymer ?
#
loop_
_entity_poly.entity_id
_entity_poly.type
_entity_poly.pdbx_seq_one_letter_code
_entity_poly.pdbx_strand_id
1 'polypeptide(L)'
;MISEKDLERFLQQNIIIDLENGRPNDKPHTLLVVDEIKNIIENSPDLHLDRDVLIIAAYAHDWGYTGLLDPGVTIRLEHLGALKESHMALGAEKLAGLLKDYFFDYLTQEQKDRAIHLVLVHDKLASLIDPDEIVLMEADSLAGMESDVMGVFGDTESEDRYMRKSRDLRLSRFITDYSKKRFEVLFEKRKKLFEDSHLRAS
;
A
#
# COMPACT_ATOMS: atom_id res chain seq x y z
N MET A 1 -21.74 13.02 -10.58
CA MET A 1 -20.41 13.04 -9.97
C MET A 1 -20.52 12.20 -8.71
N ILE A 2 -19.77 11.10 -8.64
CA ILE A 2 -19.71 10.27 -7.43
C ILE A 2 -18.89 11.03 -6.39
N SER A 3 -19.32 11.02 -5.13
CA SER A 3 -18.54 11.64 -4.05
C SER A 3 -17.42 10.69 -3.62
N GLU A 4 -16.29 11.24 -3.16
CA GLU A 4 -15.18 10.44 -2.58
C GLU A 4 -15.70 9.48 -1.50
N LYS A 5 -16.60 9.96 -0.63
CA LYS A 5 -17.22 9.15 0.42
C LYS A 5 -18.05 7.98 -0.11
N ASP A 6 -18.67 8.12 -1.28
CA ASP A 6 -19.42 7.03 -1.90
C ASP A 6 -18.49 6.05 -2.64
N LEU A 7 -17.43 6.55 -3.28
CA LEU A 7 -16.36 5.73 -3.85
C LEU A 7 -15.72 4.83 -2.79
N GLU A 8 -15.25 5.43 -1.70
CA GLU A 8 -14.59 4.67 -0.63
C GLU A 8 -15.54 3.69 0.05
N ARG A 9 -16.82 4.06 0.25
CA ARG A 9 -17.81 3.13 0.79
C ARG A 9 -17.98 1.92 -0.11
N PHE A 10 -18.06 2.13 -1.42
CA PHE A 10 -18.17 1.05 -2.39
C PHE A 10 -16.91 0.15 -2.37
N LEU A 11 -15.72 0.73 -2.39
CA LEU A 11 -14.46 -0.01 -2.33
C LEU A 11 -14.32 -0.80 -1.01
N GLN A 12 -14.71 -0.22 0.12
CA GLN A 12 -14.72 -0.92 1.41
C GLN A 12 -15.66 -2.13 1.42
N GLN A 13 -16.85 -1.99 0.84
CA GLN A 13 -17.83 -3.08 0.78
C GLN A 13 -17.43 -4.24 -0.13
N ASN A 14 -16.58 -3.99 -1.13
CA ASN A 14 -16.20 -4.99 -2.13
C ASN A 14 -14.78 -5.53 -1.97
N ILE A 15 -13.85 -4.74 -1.42
CA ILE A 15 -12.42 -5.10 -1.30
C ILE A 15 -12.04 -5.36 0.15
N ILE A 16 -12.37 -4.45 1.08
CA ILE A 16 -11.93 -4.58 2.47
C ILE A 16 -12.52 -5.83 3.14
N ILE A 17 -13.75 -6.22 2.79
CA ILE A 17 -14.34 -7.47 3.29
C ILE A 17 -13.51 -8.71 2.93
N ASP A 18 -12.85 -8.73 1.77
CA ASP A 18 -11.96 -9.81 1.40
C ASP A 18 -10.64 -9.73 2.18
N LEU A 19 -10.11 -8.52 2.37
CA LEU A 19 -8.88 -8.30 3.15
C LEU A 19 -9.06 -8.68 4.62
N GLU A 20 -10.25 -8.48 5.20
CA GLU A 20 -10.58 -8.93 6.56
C GLU A 20 -10.49 -10.44 6.73
N ASN A 21 -10.77 -11.19 5.66
CA ASN A 21 -10.65 -12.64 5.62
C ASN A 21 -9.23 -13.10 5.18
N GLY A 22 -8.34 -12.16 4.88
CA GLY A 22 -6.96 -12.36 4.45
C GLY A 22 -5.96 -12.42 5.61
N ARG A 23 -4.80 -11.75 5.46
CA ARG A 23 -3.81 -11.67 6.54
C ARG A 23 -4.28 -10.65 7.59
N PRO A 24 -3.96 -10.84 8.88
CA PRO A 24 -4.42 -9.94 9.95
C PRO A 24 -4.13 -8.45 9.73
N ASN A 25 -3.06 -8.13 8.99
CA ASN A 25 -2.61 -6.76 8.78
C ASN A 25 -3.02 -6.16 7.43
N ASP A 26 -3.71 -6.89 6.56
CA ASP A 26 -4.03 -6.40 5.19
C ASP A 26 -5.00 -5.23 5.22
N LYS A 27 -6.11 -5.37 5.97
CA LYS A 27 -7.06 -4.27 6.14
C LYS A 27 -6.42 -3.02 6.76
N PRO A 28 -5.80 -3.08 7.96
CA PRO A 28 -5.26 -1.87 8.57
C PRO A 28 -4.14 -1.24 7.72
N HIS A 29 -3.30 -2.04 7.05
CA HIS A 29 -2.31 -1.55 6.10
C HIS A 29 -2.97 -0.79 4.95
N THR A 30 -3.91 -1.41 4.25
CA THR A 30 -4.59 -0.79 3.09
C THR A 30 -5.27 0.53 3.45
N LEU A 31 -5.91 0.63 4.62
CA LEU A 31 -6.53 1.89 5.04
C LEU A 31 -5.49 2.99 5.32
N LEU A 32 -4.33 2.65 5.89
CA LEU A 32 -3.22 3.59 6.03
C LEU A 32 -2.65 4.04 4.68
N VAL A 33 -2.54 3.12 3.70
CA VAL A 33 -2.11 3.48 2.33
C VAL A 33 -3.06 4.50 1.72
N VAL A 34 -4.38 4.28 1.86
CA VAL A 34 -5.39 5.23 1.37
C VAL A 34 -5.26 6.59 2.04
N ASP A 35 -5.04 6.64 3.35
CA ASP A 35 -4.86 7.91 4.07
C ASP A 35 -3.57 8.63 3.63
N GLU A 36 -2.46 7.91 3.47
CA GLU A 36 -1.21 8.51 2.98
C GLU A 36 -1.33 8.99 1.52
N ILE A 37 -2.08 8.30 0.65
CA ILE A 37 -2.40 8.80 -0.70
C ILE A 37 -3.14 10.15 -0.64
N LYS A 38 -4.15 10.28 0.22
CA LYS A 38 -4.88 11.54 0.38
C LYS A 38 -3.94 12.66 0.83
N ASN A 39 -3.11 12.40 1.83
CA ASN A 39 -2.13 13.37 2.32
C ASN A 39 -1.12 13.76 1.24
N ILE A 40 -0.62 12.80 0.44
CA ILE A 40 0.30 13.07 -0.66
C ILE A 40 -0.36 13.98 -1.71
N ILE A 41 -1.59 13.67 -2.12
CA ILE A 41 -2.34 14.47 -3.12
C ILE A 41 -2.53 15.90 -2.62
N GLU A 42 -2.92 16.08 -1.35
CA GLU A 42 -3.14 17.41 -0.76
C GLU A 42 -1.85 18.23 -0.64
N ASN A 43 -0.72 17.58 -0.37
CA ASN A 43 0.57 18.25 -0.17
C ASN A 43 1.44 18.32 -1.43
N SER A 44 1.01 17.73 -2.55
CA SER A 44 1.77 17.68 -3.81
C SER A 44 0.91 18.03 -5.03
N PRO A 45 0.20 19.19 -5.03
CA PRO A 45 -0.74 19.54 -6.10
C PRO A 45 -0.09 19.67 -7.49
N ASP A 46 1.21 19.99 -7.53
CA ASP A 46 2.00 20.17 -8.76
C ASP A 46 2.18 18.86 -9.55
N LEU A 47 1.94 17.70 -8.92
CA LEU A 47 2.00 16.40 -9.60
C LEU A 47 0.76 16.08 -10.43
N HIS A 48 -0.33 16.87 -10.29
CA HIS A 48 -1.58 16.68 -11.05
C HIS A 48 -2.11 15.24 -11.02
N LEU A 49 -2.01 14.60 -9.86
CA LEU A 49 -2.40 13.21 -9.65
C LEU A 49 -3.91 13.02 -9.80
N ASP A 50 -4.31 11.94 -10.48
CA ASP A 50 -5.72 11.53 -10.54
C ASP A 50 -6.10 10.83 -9.23
N ARG A 51 -6.91 11.53 -8.43
CA ARG A 51 -7.35 11.07 -7.11
C ARG A 51 -8.11 9.75 -7.18
N ASP A 52 -9.10 9.65 -8.06
CA ASP A 52 -9.98 8.47 -8.09
C ASP A 52 -9.16 7.24 -8.50
N VAL A 53 -8.27 7.39 -9.49
CA VAL A 53 -7.34 6.34 -9.91
C VAL A 53 -6.45 5.87 -8.76
N LEU A 54 -5.81 6.79 -8.03
CA LEU A 54 -4.92 6.45 -6.91
C LEU A 54 -5.66 5.82 -5.74
N ILE A 55 -6.85 6.32 -5.37
CA ILE A 55 -7.64 5.77 -4.28
C ILE A 55 -8.10 4.35 -4.62
N ILE A 56 -8.59 4.12 -5.84
CA ILE A 56 -8.98 2.79 -6.31
C ILE A 56 -7.78 1.83 -6.27
N ALA A 57 -6.63 2.24 -6.80
CA ALA A 57 -5.42 1.43 -6.79
C ALA A 57 -4.93 1.15 -5.36
N ALA A 58 -4.97 2.13 -4.46
CA ALA A 58 -4.60 1.97 -3.05
C ALA A 58 -5.45 0.95 -2.32
N TYR A 59 -6.78 0.95 -2.52
CA TYR A 59 -7.64 -0.09 -1.95
C TYR A 59 -7.30 -1.49 -2.49
N ALA A 60 -6.91 -1.59 -3.76
CA ALA A 60 -6.72 -2.87 -4.46
C ALA A 60 -5.28 -3.42 -4.45
N HIS A 61 -4.27 -2.64 -4.07
CA HIS A 61 -2.85 -3.01 -4.27
C HIS A 61 -2.48 -4.38 -3.69
N ASP A 62 -2.93 -4.65 -2.46
CA ASP A 62 -2.69 -5.92 -1.74
C ASP A 62 -3.86 -6.92 -1.87
N TRP A 63 -4.92 -6.59 -2.62
CA TRP A 63 -6.10 -7.46 -2.76
C TRP A 63 -5.79 -8.80 -3.43
N GLY A 64 -4.70 -8.88 -4.20
CA GLY A 64 -4.23 -10.13 -4.77
C GLY A 64 -3.67 -11.13 -3.77
N TYR A 65 -3.33 -10.73 -2.53
CA TYR A 65 -2.95 -11.70 -1.51
C TYR A 65 -4.13 -12.56 -1.06
N THR A 66 -5.37 -12.04 -1.16
CA THR A 66 -6.56 -12.81 -0.84
C THR A 66 -6.78 -13.87 -1.93
N GLY A 67 -6.73 -15.15 -1.56
CA GLY A 67 -6.80 -16.26 -2.50
C GLY A 67 -5.45 -16.83 -2.97
N LEU A 68 -4.32 -16.19 -2.63
CA LEU A 68 -3.01 -16.84 -2.74
C LEU A 68 -2.61 -17.55 -1.45
N LEU A 69 -3.19 -17.14 -0.32
CA LEU A 69 -2.88 -17.63 1.00
C LEU A 69 -4.12 -18.22 1.66
N ASP A 70 -3.94 -19.31 2.40
CA ASP A 70 -5.00 -19.81 3.27
C ASP A 70 -5.31 -18.78 4.36
N PRO A 71 -6.60 -18.54 4.68
CA PRO A 71 -7.00 -17.62 5.75
C PRO A 71 -6.30 -17.93 7.08
N GLY A 72 -5.72 -16.90 7.71
CA GLY A 72 -5.07 -17.02 9.02
C GLY A 72 -3.62 -17.53 9.02
N VAL A 73 -3.02 -17.84 7.87
CA VAL A 73 -1.60 -18.20 7.82
C VAL A 73 -0.71 -16.96 7.94
N THR A 74 0.09 -16.91 9.01
CA THR A 74 1.14 -15.88 9.16
C THR A 74 2.36 -16.30 8.35
N ILE A 75 2.58 -15.63 7.23
CA ILE A 75 3.69 -15.92 6.33
C ILE A 75 4.91 -15.09 6.72
N ARG A 76 6.07 -15.75 6.82
CA ARG A 76 7.35 -15.09 7.03
C ARG A 76 7.68 -14.18 5.84
N LEU A 77 8.27 -13.01 6.11
CA LEU A 77 8.69 -12.01 5.13
C LEU A 77 9.39 -12.60 3.88
N GLU A 78 10.20 -13.63 4.08
CA GLU A 78 10.96 -14.32 3.02
C GLU A 78 10.08 -15.00 1.96
N HIS A 79 8.89 -15.46 2.31
CA HIS A 79 7.96 -16.10 1.38
C HIS A 79 7.09 -15.09 0.62
N LEU A 80 6.91 -13.87 1.15
CA LEU A 80 6.15 -12.82 0.47
C LEU A 80 6.83 -12.38 -0.82
N GLY A 81 8.16 -12.40 -0.87
CA GLY A 81 8.93 -12.06 -2.06
C GLY A 81 8.58 -12.91 -3.28
N ALA A 82 8.36 -14.22 -3.08
CA ALA A 82 8.01 -15.15 -4.15
C ALA A 82 6.57 -14.97 -4.67
N LEU A 83 5.71 -14.34 -3.88
CA LEU A 83 4.31 -14.09 -4.20
C LEU A 83 4.08 -12.69 -4.78
N LYS A 84 5.13 -11.85 -4.86
CA LYS A 84 5.00 -10.46 -5.32
C LYS A 84 4.36 -10.37 -6.71
N GLU A 85 4.87 -11.13 -7.65
CA GLU A 85 4.37 -11.12 -9.02
C GLU A 85 2.94 -11.66 -9.11
N SER A 86 2.65 -12.77 -8.41
CA SER A 86 1.32 -13.38 -8.40
C SER A 86 0.27 -12.50 -7.76
N HIS A 87 0.55 -11.82 -6.64
CA HIS A 87 -0.44 -10.95 -6.01
C HIS A 87 -0.73 -9.73 -6.90
N MET A 88 0.28 -9.11 -7.51
CA MET A 88 0.05 -7.98 -8.41
C MET A 88 -0.84 -8.38 -9.59
N ALA A 89 -0.56 -9.53 -10.20
CA ALA A 89 -1.36 -10.04 -11.32
C ALA A 89 -2.81 -10.35 -10.89
N LEU A 90 -3.00 -11.07 -9.78
CA LEU A 90 -4.34 -11.42 -9.29
C LEU A 90 -5.13 -10.19 -8.81
N GLY A 91 -4.46 -9.25 -8.13
CA GLY A 91 -5.07 -7.99 -7.70
C GLY A 91 -5.54 -7.16 -8.89
N ALA A 92 -4.71 -7.05 -9.93
CA ALA A 92 -5.07 -6.36 -11.17
C ALA A 92 -6.24 -7.04 -11.89
N GLU A 93 -6.27 -8.38 -11.96
CA GLU A 93 -7.39 -9.14 -12.54
C GLU A 93 -8.70 -8.88 -11.78
N LYS A 94 -8.68 -8.97 -10.45
CA LYS A 94 -9.84 -8.69 -9.60
C LYS A 94 -10.35 -7.27 -9.79
N LEU A 95 -9.44 -6.29 -9.78
CA LEU A 95 -9.79 -4.89 -10.00
C LEU A 95 -10.40 -4.68 -11.40
N ALA A 96 -9.84 -5.30 -12.43
CA ALA A 96 -10.40 -5.26 -13.78
C ALA A 96 -11.81 -5.87 -13.85
N GLY A 97 -12.10 -6.89 -13.05
CA GLY A 97 -13.45 -7.42 -12.86
C GLY A 97 -14.38 -6.42 -12.18
N LEU A 98 -13.94 -5.82 -11.08
CA LEU A 98 -14.73 -4.85 -10.29
C LEU A 98 -15.06 -3.58 -11.08
N LEU A 99 -14.13 -3.07 -11.89
CA LEU A 99 -14.30 -1.84 -12.68
C LEU A 99 -15.30 -1.96 -13.85
N LYS A 100 -15.85 -3.16 -14.09
CA LYS A 100 -16.98 -3.39 -15.00
C LYS A 100 -18.33 -3.09 -14.36
N ASP A 101 -18.39 -2.93 -13.04
CA ASP A 101 -19.61 -2.52 -12.35
C ASP A 101 -20.03 -1.11 -12.78
N TYR A 102 -21.34 -0.90 -12.95
CA TYR A 102 -21.92 0.37 -13.39
C TYR A 102 -21.56 1.54 -12.45
N PHE A 103 -21.20 1.24 -11.20
CA PHE A 103 -20.69 2.22 -10.26
C PHE A 103 -19.50 3.02 -10.83
N PHE A 104 -18.68 2.41 -11.69
CA PHE A 104 -17.50 3.03 -12.30
C PHE A 104 -17.75 3.61 -13.70
N ASP A 105 -19.00 3.75 -14.15
CA ASP A 105 -19.33 4.33 -15.47
C ASP A 105 -18.93 5.81 -15.61
N TYR A 106 -18.61 6.49 -14.49
CA TYR A 106 -18.13 7.87 -14.49
C TYR A 106 -16.63 7.98 -14.81
N LEU A 107 -15.88 6.88 -14.76
CA LEU A 107 -14.46 6.85 -15.11
C LEU A 107 -14.29 6.61 -16.61
N THR A 108 -13.30 7.26 -17.22
CA THR A 108 -12.90 6.92 -18.59
C THR A 108 -12.20 5.57 -18.62
N GLN A 109 -12.09 4.97 -19.81
CA GLN A 109 -11.37 3.71 -19.95
C GLN A 109 -9.89 3.87 -19.57
N GLU A 110 -9.28 5.02 -19.88
CA GLU A 110 -7.89 5.32 -19.53
C GLU A 110 -7.68 5.37 -18.00
N GLN A 111 -8.63 5.94 -17.25
CA GLN A 111 -8.57 5.95 -15.79
C GLN A 111 -8.68 4.52 -15.22
N LYS A 112 -9.61 3.71 -15.76
CA LYS A 112 -9.77 2.31 -15.35
C LYS A 112 -8.49 1.50 -15.62
N ASP A 113 -7.96 1.60 -16.84
CA ASP A 113 -6.74 0.93 -17.25
C ASP A 113 -5.55 1.39 -16.41
N ARG A 114 -5.51 2.68 -16.05
CA ARG A 114 -4.45 3.21 -15.20
C ARG A 114 -4.51 2.64 -13.78
N ALA A 115 -5.69 2.59 -13.16
CA ALA A 115 -5.84 2.01 -11.83
C ALA A 115 -5.41 0.52 -11.80
N ILE A 116 -5.78 -0.25 -12.84
CA ILE A 116 -5.36 -1.65 -13.01
C ILE A 116 -3.83 -1.76 -13.15
N HIS A 117 -3.24 -0.90 -13.99
CA HIS A 117 -1.79 -0.86 -14.20
C HIS A 117 -1.03 -0.58 -12.91
N LEU A 118 -1.47 0.40 -12.12
CA LEU A 118 -0.84 0.72 -10.83
C LEU A 118 -0.78 -0.49 -9.91
N VAL A 119 -1.88 -1.25 -9.78
CA VAL A 119 -1.90 -2.50 -9.00
C VAL A 119 -0.93 -3.54 -9.56
N LEU A 120 -0.83 -3.65 -10.89
CA LEU A 120 0.02 -4.63 -11.57
C LEU A 120 1.53 -4.39 -11.40
N VAL A 121 1.94 -3.18 -11.03
CA VAL A 121 3.36 -2.79 -11.02
C VAL A 121 3.87 -2.24 -9.70
N HIS A 122 3.02 -1.87 -8.74
CA HIS A 122 3.40 -1.10 -7.54
C HIS A 122 4.61 -1.66 -6.76
N ASP A 123 4.82 -2.98 -6.79
CA ASP A 123 5.90 -3.65 -6.07
C ASP A 123 7.17 -3.91 -6.92
N LYS A 124 7.15 -3.55 -8.22
CA LYS A 124 8.26 -3.65 -9.17
C LYS A 124 9.16 -2.42 -9.09
N LEU A 125 9.77 -2.19 -7.92
CA LEU A 125 10.52 -0.97 -7.60
C LEU A 125 11.46 -0.48 -8.72
N ALA A 126 12.20 -1.37 -9.38
CA ALA A 126 13.14 -1.01 -10.43
C ALA A 126 12.49 -0.40 -11.69
N SER A 127 11.20 -0.70 -11.92
CA SER A 127 10.44 -0.37 -13.11
C SER A 127 9.45 0.77 -12.90
N LEU A 128 9.31 1.31 -11.68
CA LEU A 128 8.44 2.46 -11.41
C LEU A 128 9.07 3.72 -11.97
N ILE A 129 8.34 4.41 -12.84
CA ILE A 129 8.80 5.58 -13.61
C ILE A 129 7.82 6.73 -13.47
N ASP A 130 6.51 6.44 -13.54
CA ASP A 130 5.50 7.48 -13.56
C ASP A 130 5.23 8.05 -12.15
N PRO A 131 4.80 9.32 -12.00
CA PRO A 131 4.60 9.93 -10.69
C PRO A 131 3.62 9.20 -9.78
N ASP A 132 2.50 8.74 -10.31
CA ASP A 132 1.46 7.98 -9.58
C ASP A 132 1.90 6.56 -9.21
N GLU A 133 2.72 5.89 -10.03
CA GLU A 133 3.38 4.63 -9.68
C GLU A 133 4.28 4.81 -8.45
N ILE A 134 5.08 5.87 -8.47
CA ILE A 134 5.99 6.19 -7.36
C ILE A 134 5.19 6.60 -6.13
N VAL A 135 4.15 7.42 -6.27
CA VAL A 135 3.29 7.85 -5.15
C VAL A 135 2.56 6.69 -4.48
N LEU A 136 2.08 5.70 -5.24
CA LEU A 136 1.51 4.48 -4.65
C LEU A 136 2.55 3.71 -3.83
N MET A 137 3.78 3.59 -4.34
CA MET A 137 4.89 2.98 -3.61
C MET A 137 5.30 3.79 -2.37
N GLU A 138 5.26 5.12 -2.44
CA GLU A 138 5.49 5.99 -1.28
C GLU A 138 4.46 5.72 -0.18
N ALA A 139 3.17 5.76 -0.52
CA ALA A 139 2.09 5.53 0.43
C ALA A 139 2.15 4.13 1.06
N ASP A 140 2.41 3.09 0.26
CA ASP A 140 2.67 1.71 0.73
C ASP A 140 3.82 1.67 1.74
N SER A 141 4.92 2.36 1.42
CA SER A 141 6.11 2.40 2.28
C SER A 141 5.87 3.14 3.60
N LEU A 142 5.12 4.25 3.57
CA LEU A 142 4.76 5.03 4.75
C LEU A 142 3.81 4.24 5.65
N ALA A 143 2.79 3.62 5.08
CA ALA A 143 1.84 2.79 5.83
C ALA A 143 2.54 1.64 6.57
N GLY A 144 3.46 0.94 5.89
CA GLY A 144 4.25 -0.13 6.54
C GLY A 144 5.16 0.36 7.67
N MET A 145 5.56 1.64 7.65
CA MET A 145 6.38 2.25 8.69
C MET A 145 5.59 2.72 9.92
N GLU A 146 4.26 2.79 9.86
CA GLU A 146 3.41 3.23 10.97
C GLU A 146 3.32 2.15 12.06
N SER A 147 4.33 2.13 12.92
CA SER A 147 4.56 1.09 13.91
C SER A 147 3.49 0.99 15.00
N ASP A 148 2.70 2.04 15.24
CA ASP A 148 1.60 1.98 16.21
C ASP A 148 0.46 1.07 15.74
N VAL A 149 0.31 0.92 14.42
CA VAL A 149 -0.71 0.07 13.80
C VAL A 149 -0.09 -1.25 13.35
N MET A 150 1.07 -1.17 12.68
CA MET A 150 1.71 -2.34 12.08
C MET A 150 2.58 -3.14 13.05
N GLY A 151 2.89 -2.57 14.21
CA GLY A 151 3.86 -3.13 15.14
C GLY A 151 5.29 -3.14 14.59
N VAL A 152 6.18 -3.77 15.35
CA VAL A 152 7.57 -4.06 14.95
C VAL A 152 7.77 -5.57 14.81
N PHE A 153 8.79 -6.00 14.06
CA PHE A 153 9.16 -7.41 14.01
C PHE A 153 9.70 -7.87 15.37
N GLY A 154 9.43 -9.13 15.71
CA GLY A 154 9.80 -9.70 17.01
C GLY A 154 11.29 -10.02 17.15
N ASP A 155 12.04 -10.07 16.03
CA ASP A 155 13.47 -10.33 16.00
C ASP A 155 14.25 -9.18 15.36
N THR A 156 15.45 -8.94 15.88
CA THR A 156 16.34 -7.86 15.45
C THR A 156 16.77 -7.97 13.99
N GLU A 157 17.01 -9.17 13.50
CA GLU A 157 17.48 -9.34 12.13
C GLU A 157 16.42 -8.91 11.11
N SER A 158 15.16 -9.29 11.33
CA SER A 158 14.04 -8.94 10.46
C SER A 158 13.73 -7.44 10.52
N GLU A 159 13.73 -6.84 11.71
CA GLU A 159 13.51 -5.39 11.86
C GLU A 159 14.62 -4.58 11.18
N ASP A 160 15.89 -4.88 11.48
CA ASP A 160 17.03 -4.19 10.86
C ASP A 160 17.04 -4.34 9.34
N ARG A 161 16.63 -5.51 8.84
CA ARG A 161 16.51 -5.77 7.40
C ARG A 161 15.38 -4.94 6.79
N TYR A 162 14.22 -4.86 7.44
CA TYR A 162 13.10 -4.05 6.99
C TYR A 162 13.47 -2.56 6.96
N MET A 163 13.98 -2.04 8.07
CA MET A 163 14.38 -0.64 8.21
C MET A 163 15.42 -0.24 7.16
N ARG A 164 16.48 -1.05 6.97
CA ARG A 164 17.50 -0.79 5.93
C ARG A 164 16.90 -0.82 4.52
N LYS A 165 16.10 -1.83 4.18
CA LYS A 165 15.48 -1.91 2.84
C LYS A 165 14.61 -0.70 2.55
N SER A 166 13.78 -0.28 3.51
CA SER A 166 12.90 0.87 3.32
C SER A 166 13.69 2.17 3.15
N ARG A 167 14.78 2.36 3.91
CA ARG A 167 15.64 3.55 3.77
C ARG A 167 16.48 3.53 2.50
N ASP A 168 17.15 2.44 2.20
CA ASP A 168 18.14 2.40 1.13
C ASP A 168 17.49 2.24 -0.25
N LEU A 169 16.40 1.45 -0.34
CA LEU A 169 15.78 1.09 -1.62
C LEU A 169 14.52 1.90 -1.95
N ARG A 170 13.70 2.24 -0.94
CA ARG A 170 12.40 2.90 -1.17
C ARG A 170 12.52 4.42 -1.02
N LEU A 171 13.08 4.94 0.08
CA LEU A 171 13.20 6.39 0.31
C LEU A 171 14.00 7.10 -0.81
N SER A 172 15.03 6.46 -1.37
CA SER A 172 15.81 7.02 -2.49
C SER A 172 14.99 7.24 -3.77
N ARG A 173 13.81 6.62 -3.87
CA ARG A 173 12.87 6.76 -4.99
C ARG A 173 11.74 7.75 -4.73
N PHE A 174 11.63 8.27 -3.50
CA PHE A 174 10.56 9.20 -3.18
C PHE A 174 10.73 10.49 -3.99
N ILE A 175 9.66 10.93 -4.63
CA ILE A 175 9.57 12.17 -5.38
C ILE A 175 8.89 13.27 -4.57
N THR A 176 8.03 12.96 -3.61
CA THR A 176 7.32 13.99 -2.83
C THR A 176 8.08 14.43 -1.58
N ASP A 177 8.07 15.73 -1.31
CA ASP A 177 8.67 16.29 -0.10
C ASP A 177 7.89 15.91 1.16
N TYR A 178 6.57 15.75 1.03
CA TYR A 178 5.72 15.24 2.11
C TYR A 178 6.18 13.85 2.55
N SER A 179 6.26 12.90 1.62
CA SER A 179 6.59 11.51 1.96
C SER A 179 8.00 11.39 2.53
N LYS A 180 8.97 12.16 2.02
CA LYS A 180 10.34 12.17 2.60
C LYS A 180 10.35 12.59 4.06
N LYS A 181 9.66 13.69 4.40
CA LYS A 181 9.58 14.20 5.78
C LYS A 181 8.80 13.24 6.67
N ARG A 182 7.67 12.72 6.18
CA ARG A 182 6.84 11.75 6.90
C ARG A 182 7.61 10.47 7.20
N PHE A 183 8.38 9.96 6.22
CA PHE A 183 9.21 8.78 6.38
C PHE A 183 10.22 8.93 7.52
N GLU A 184 10.97 10.02 7.59
CA GLU A 184 11.97 10.23 8.65
C GLU A 184 11.32 10.24 10.06
N VAL A 185 10.13 10.85 10.19
CA VAL A 185 9.37 10.83 11.45
C VAL A 185 8.96 9.41 11.84
N LEU A 186 8.41 8.65 10.89
CA LEU A 186 7.97 7.28 11.13
C LEU A 186 9.15 6.33 11.40
N PHE A 187 10.26 6.53 10.69
CA PHE A 187 11.48 5.74 10.85
C PHE A 187 12.04 5.86 12.27
N GLU A 188 12.19 7.08 12.79
CA GLU A 188 12.67 7.30 14.15
C GLU A 188 11.70 6.78 15.21
N LYS A 189 10.39 6.93 14.98
CA LYS A 189 9.35 6.39 15.86
C LYS A 189 9.43 4.86 15.94
N ARG A 190 9.51 4.19 14.80
CA ARG A 190 9.59 2.73 14.69
C ARG A 190 10.87 2.20 15.33
N LYS A 191 12.01 2.84 15.05
CA LYS A 191 13.30 2.52 15.68
C LYS A 191 13.23 2.59 17.20
N LYS A 192 12.67 3.68 17.75
CA LYS A 192 12.53 3.84 19.20
C LYS A 192 11.64 2.76 19.81
N LEU A 193 10.51 2.44 19.19
CA LEU A 193 9.61 1.37 19.66
C LEU A 193 10.32 0.02 19.68
N PHE A 194 11.13 -0.26 18.67
CA PHE A 194 11.91 -1.48 18.58
C PHE A 194 12.97 -1.56 19.71
N GLU A 195 13.73 -0.49 19.95
CA GLU A 195 14.71 -0.40 21.05
C GLU A 195 14.05 -0.60 22.42
N ASP A 196 12.92 0.07 22.68
CA ASP A 196 12.17 -0.03 23.94
C ASP A 196 11.61 -1.44 24.19
N SER A 197 11.21 -2.15 23.12
CA SER A 197 10.71 -3.53 23.23
C SER A 197 11.81 -4.54 23.55
N HIS A 198 13.03 -4.32 23.05
CA HIS A 198 14.18 -5.19 23.31
C HIS A 198 14.80 -4.96 24.70
N LEU A 199 14.82 -3.71 25.19
CA LEU A 199 15.26 -3.41 26.56
C LEU A 199 14.36 -4.03 27.65
N ARG A 200 13.09 -4.30 27.33
CA ARG A 200 12.14 -4.95 28.26
C ARG A 200 12.22 -6.48 28.21
N ALA A 201 12.86 -7.05 27.19
CA ALA A 201 13.01 -8.49 27.02
C ALA A 201 14.37 -9.03 27.51
N SER A 202 15.33 -8.14 27.78
CA SER A 202 16.66 -8.41 28.36
C SER A 202 16.70 -8.20 29.86
#